data_AF-H2C8P8-F1
#
_entry.id   AF-H2C8P8-F1
#
_cell.length_a   1.000
_cell.length_b   1.000
_cell.length_c   1.000
_cell.angle_alpha   90.00
_cell.angle_beta   90.00
_cell.angle_gamma   90.00
#
_symmetry.space_group_name_H-M   'P 1'
#
loop_
_entity.id
_entity.type
_entity.pdbx_description
1 polymer ?
#
loop_
_entity_poly.entity_id
_entity_poly.type
_entity_poly.pdbx_seq_one_letter_code
_entity_poly.pdbx_strand_id
1 'polypeptide(L)' 'MNLLEEILLVIGALMFPYGIYEISKGDGELKTKLILILISVGLFTAEVILSFR' A
#
# COMPACT_ATOMS: atom_id res chain seq x y z
N MET A 1 0.17 4.44 -19.36
CA MET A 1 -0.81 3.76 -18.50
C MET A 1 -2.05 3.42 -19.29
N ASN A 2 -2.42 2.15 -19.30
CA ASN A 2 -3.75 1.76 -19.73
C ASN A 2 -4.78 2.19 -18.67
N LEU A 3 -6.04 2.40 -19.07
CA LEU A 3 -7.12 2.84 -18.17
C LEU A 3 -7.22 1.96 -16.91
N LEU A 4 -6.95 0.66 -17.03
CA LEU A 4 -6.95 -0.28 -15.92
C LEU A 4 -5.86 0.05 -14.87
N GLU A 5 -4.65 0.36 -15.31
CA GLU A 5 -3.52 0.67 -14.42
C GLU A 5 -3.77 1.97 -13.65
N GLU A 6 -4.39 2.95 -14.29
CA GLU A 6 -4.77 4.21 -13.66
C GLU A 6 -5.84 4.02 -12.58
N ILE A 7 -6.86 3.21 -12.87
CA ILE A 7 -7.90 2.87 -11.87
C ILE A 7 -7.27 2.12 -10.69
N LEU A 8 -6.39 1.15 -10.96
CA LEU A 8 -5.71 0.39 -9.91
C LEU A 8 -4.82 1.29 -9.05
N LEU A 9 -4.06 2.20 -9.65
CA LEU A 9 -3.23 3.16 -8.93
C LEU A 9 -4.05 4.08 -8.02
N VAL A 10 -5.20 4.56 -8.51
CA VAL A 10 -6.12 5.40 -7.71
C VAL A 10 -6.71 4.60 -6.55
N ILE A 11 -7.16 3.37 -6.79
CA ILE A 11 -7.67 2.49 -5.72
C ILE A 11 -6.56 2.21 -4.70
N GLY A 12 -5.35 1.90 -5.15
CA GLY A 12 -4.18 1.69 -4.31
C GLY A 12 -3.89 2.91 -3.44
N ALA A 13 -3.88 4.11 -4.03
CA ALA A 13 -3.64 5.37 -3.31
C ALA A 13 -4.69 5.65 -2.23
N LEU A 14 -5.96 5.30 -2.47
CA LEU A 14 -7.04 5.47 -1.51
C LEU A 14 -7.03 4.40 -0.40
N MET A 15 -6.72 3.15 -0.75
CA MET A 15 -6.72 2.01 0.16
C MET A 15 -5.44 1.93 0.99
N PHE A 16 -4.33 2.48 0.50
CA PHE A 16 -3.05 2.41 1.20
C PHE A 16 -3.10 3.05 2.60
N PRO A 17 -3.59 4.29 2.80
CA PRO A 17 -3.75 4.88 4.13
C PRO A 17 -4.66 4.05 5.04
N TYR A 18 -5.74 3.49 4.49
CA TYR A 18 -6.66 2.62 5.22
C TYR A 18 -5.97 1.34 5.69
N GLY A 19 -5.20 0.68 4.82
CA GLY A 19 -4.42 -0.52 5.16
C GLY A 19 -3.41 -0.25 6.27
N ILE A 20 -2.71 0.88 6.23
CA ILE A 20 -1.77 1.29 7.29
C ILE A 20 -2.50 1.55 8.61
N TYR A 21 -3.67 2.21 8.57
CA TYR A 21 -4.50 2.43 9.76
C TYR A 21 -4.95 1.10 10.39
N GLU A 22 -5.45 0.17 9.60
CA GLU A 22 -5.91 -1.14 10.08
C GLU A 22 -4.76 -1.96 10.70
N ILE A 23 -3.56 -1.96 10.09
CA ILE A 23 -2.36 -2.60 10.68
C ILE A 23 -2.00 -1.94 12.01
N SER A 24 -2.09 -0.62 12.09
CA SER A 24 -1.75 0.13 13.30
C SER A 24 -2.73 -0.17 14.43
N LYS A 25 -4.02 -0.22 14.13
CA LYS A 25 -5.12 -0.44 15.08
C LYS A 25 -5.26 -1.92 15.50
N GLY A 26 -4.96 -2.86 14.61
CA GLY A 26 -5.15 -4.29 14.87
C GLY A 26 -4.35 -4.79 16.06
N ASP A 27 -4.80 -5.84 16.74
CA ASP A 27 -4.04 -6.45 17.82
C ASP A 27 -2.87 -7.27 17.25
N GLY A 28 -1.67 -7.07 17.78
CA GLY A 28 -0.47 -7.78 17.29
C GLY A 28 0.84 -7.17 17.78
N GLU A 29 1.92 -7.95 17.68
CA GLU A 29 3.25 -7.52 18.08
C GLU A 29 3.74 -6.35 17.22
N LEU A 30 4.31 -5.33 17.86
CA LEU A 30 4.80 -4.11 17.20
C LEU A 30 5.78 -4.42 16.07
N LYS A 31 6.67 -5.41 16.26
CA LYS A 31 7.64 -5.84 15.25
C LYS A 31 6.96 -6.32 13.97
N THR A 32 5.92 -7.14 14.10
CA THR A 32 5.14 -7.63 12.95
C THR A 32 4.39 -6.50 12.25
N LYS A 33 3.79 -5.57 13.02
CA LYS A 33 3.13 -4.38 12.44
C LYS A 33 4.09 -3.54 11.61
N LEU A 34 5.30 -3.29 12.11
CA LEU A 34 6.31 -2.52 11.39
C LEU A 34 6.76 -3.22 10.10
N ILE A 35 6.95 -4.54 10.14
CA ILE A 35 7.28 -5.33 8.94
C ILE A 35 6.16 -5.21 7.91
N LEU A 36 4.89 -5.34 8.33
CA LEU A 36 3.74 -5.23 7.43
C LEU A 36 3.65 -3.83 6.81
N ILE A 37 3.81 -2.77 7.61
CA ILE A 37 3.84 -1.38 7.12
C ILE A 37 4.96 -1.20 6.08
N LEU A 38 6.17 -1.68 6.36
CA LEU A 38 7.30 -1.58 5.44
C LEU A 38 7.04 -2.31 4.11
N ILE A 39 6.48 -3.52 4.17
CA ILE A 39 6.10 -4.28 2.98
C ILE A 39 5.02 -3.53 2.18
N SER A 40 3.97 -3.04 2.84
CA SER A 40 2.91 -2.28 2.19
C SER A 40 3.46 -1.02 1.51
N VAL A 41 4.32 -0.25 2.18
CA VAL A 41 4.96 0.94 1.61
C VAL A 41 5.80 0.56 0.39
N GLY A 42 6.58 -0.51 0.48
CA GLY A 42 7.42 -0.99 -0.61
C GLY A 42 6.60 -1.41 -1.84
N LEU A 43 5.51 -2.16 -1.62
CA LEU A 43 4.62 -2.59 -2.69
C LEU A 43 3.92 -1.43 -3.38
N PHE A 44 3.37 -0.48 -2.61
CA PHE A 44 2.74 0.72 -3.18
C PHE A 44 3.73 1.57 -3.96
N THR A 45 4.95 1.72 -3.45
CA THR A 45 6.02 2.43 -4.16
C THR A 45 6.40 1.73 -5.47
N ALA A 46 6.50 0.40 -5.47
CA ALA A 46 6.77 -0.37 -6.68
C ALA A 46 5.64 -0.24 -7.71
N GLU A 47 4.38 -0.28 -7.27
CA GLU A 47 3.20 -0.07 -8.12
C GLU A 47 3.22 1.31 -8.78
N VAL A 48 3.52 2.36 -8.01
CA VAL A 48 3.67 3.73 -8.51
C VAL A 48 4.76 3.78 -9.59
N ILE A 49 5.95 3.24 -9.31
CA ILE A 49 7.07 3.25 -10.27
C ILE A 49 6.71 2.50 -11.56
N LEU A 50 6.08 1.33 -11.44
CA LEU A 50 5.67 0.53 -12.59
C LEU A 50 4.59 1.23 -13.41
N SER A 51 3.70 1.96 -12.76
CA SER A 51 2.62 2.72 -13.42
C SER A 51 3.17 3.93 -14.18
N PHE A 52 4.23 4.58 -13.71
CA PHE A 52 4.84 5.75 -14.36
C PHE A 52 5.89 5.42 -15.44
N ARG A 53 6.14 4.14 -15.72
CA ARG A 53 7.02 3.67 -16.80
C ARG A 53 6.28 3.58 -18.14
#